data_AF-A0A7X2D7B0-F1
#
_entry.id   AF-A0A7X2D7B0-F1
#
_cell.length_a   1.000
_cell.length_b   1.000
_cell.length_c   1.000
_cell.angle_alpha   90.00
_cell.angle_beta   90.00
_cell.angle_gamma   90.00
#
_symmetry.space_group_name_H-M   'P 1'
#
loop_
_entity.id
_entity.type
_entity.pdbx_description
1 polymer ?
#
loop_
_entity_poly.entity_id
_entity_poly.type
_entity_poly.pdbx_seq_one_letter_code
_entity_poly.pdbx_strand_id
1 'polypeptide(L)' 'MEILTTKEACTFLKVSDRTLRRWIEDGLPHTQIKKGGKLLFFKKKLLDWLEENQEPVPVHLKLQRLKLIRRR' A
#
# COMPACT_ATOMS: atom_id res chain seq x y z
N MET A 1 3.75 19.81 3.99
CA MET A 1 4.15 18.45 3.53
C MET A 1 3.56 17.45 4.50
N GLU A 2 2.60 16.62 4.06
CA GLU A 2 1.98 15.62 4.93
C GLU A 2 2.80 14.32 4.91
N ILE A 3 3.35 13.97 6.06
CA ILE A 3 4.08 12.73 6.30
C ILE A 3 3.17 11.80 7.08
N LEU A 4 3.03 10.57 6.60
CA LEU A 4 2.20 9.53 7.18
C LEU A 4 3.09 8.44 7.77
N THR A 5 2.74 7.97 8.94
CA THR A 5 3.28 6.72 9.50
C THR A 5 2.71 5.51 8.76
N THR A 6 3.26 4.32 8.99
CA THR A 6 2.73 3.06 8.42
C THR A 6 1.23 2.89 8.68
N LYS A 7 0.77 3.18 9.91
CA LYS A 7 -0.65 3.07 10.27
C LYS A 7 -1.51 4.06 9.51
N GLU A 8 -1.06 5.31 9.41
CA GLU A 8 -1.78 6.36 8.69
C GLU A 8 -1.79 6.11 7.18
N ALA A 9 -0.69 5.60 6.62
CA ALA A 9 -0.61 5.18 5.23
C ALA A 9 -1.59 4.04 4.93
N CYS A 10 -1.66 3.03 5.79
CA CYS A 10 -2.66 1.95 5.68
C CYS A 10 -4.09 2.48 5.71
N THR A 11 -4.41 3.39 6.64
CA THR A 11 -5.75 4.01 6.73
C THR A 11 -6.07 4.86 5.51
N PHE A 12 -5.10 5.65 5.04
CA PHE A 12 -5.25 6.52 3.89
C PHE A 12 -5.48 5.73 2.59
N LEU A 13 -4.67 4.70 2.37
CA LEU A 13 -4.74 3.83 1.19
C LEU A 13 -5.84 2.76 1.32
N LYS A 14 -6.43 2.60 2.50
CA LYS A 14 -7.39 1.54 2.87
C LYS A 14 -6.86 0.14 2.54
N VAL A 15 -5.61 -0.12 2.86
CA VAL A 15 -4.94 -1.41 2.67
C VAL A 15 -4.46 -1.99 3.99
N SER A 16 -4.21 -3.30 4.00
CA SER A 16 -3.61 -3.96 5.17
C SER A 16 -2.12 -3.65 5.29
N ASP A 17 -1.57 -3.72 6.51
CA ASP A 17 -0.11 -3.59 6.76
C ASP A 17 0.71 -4.57 5.91
N ARG A 18 0.20 -5.79 5.72
CA ARG A 18 0.85 -6.80 4.88
C ARG A 18 0.90 -6.39 3.41
N THR A 19 -0.20 -5.82 2.89
CA THR A 19 -0.23 -5.28 1.53
C THR A 19 0.77 -4.13 1.38
N LEU A 20 0.80 -3.22 2.35
CA LEU A 20 1.71 -2.09 2.33
C LEU A 20 3.18 -2.55 2.39
N ARG A 21 3.52 -3.53 3.21
CA ARG A 21 4.88 -4.12 3.25
C ARG A 21 5.27 -4.77 1.94
N ARG A 22 4.36 -5.50 1.30
CA ARG A 22 4.60 -6.08 -0.01
C ARG A 22 4.90 -4.98 -1.04
N TRP A 23 4.13 -3.89 -1.03
CA TRP A 23 4.42 -2.76 -1.92
C TRP A 23 5.79 -2.14 -1.65
N ILE A 24 6.23 -2.08 -0.39
CA ILE A 24 7.58 -1.63 -0.03
C ILE A 24 8.65 -2.55 -0.65
N GLU A 25 8.46 -3.86 -0.61
CA GLU A 25 9.33 -4.83 -1.30
C GLU A 25 9.28 -4.64 -2.83
N ASP A 26 8.09 -4.33 -3.37
CA ASP A 26 7.89 -4.03 -4.79
C ASP A 26 8.43 -2.64 -5.21
N GLY A 27 8.95 -1.83 -4.28
CA GLY A 27 9.60 -0.54 -4.56
C GLY A 27 8.82 0.73 -4.17
N LEU A 28 7.78 0.62 -3.32
CA LEU A 28 7.02 1.77 -2.82
C LEU A 28 7.94 2.79 -2.14
N PRO A 29 7.85 4.08 -2.50
CA PRO A 29 8.69 5.12 -1.93
C PRO A 29 8.37 5.31 -0.44
N HIS A 30 9.35 4.97 0.39
CA HIS A 30 9.30 5.12 1.84
C HIS A 30 10.55 5.85 2.33
N THR A 31 10.49 6.38 3.55
CA THR A 31 11.61 7.05 4.21
C THR A 31 11.73 6.49 5.61
N GLN A 32 12.90 5.94 5.92
CA GLN A 32 13.15 5.39 7.24
C GLN A 32 13.80 6.44 8.15
N ILE A 33 13.26 6.60 9.36
CA ILE A 33 13.92 7.42 10.38
C ILE A 33 15.09 6.61 10.94
N LYS A 34 16.31 7.14 10.81
CA LYS A 34 17.54 6.52 11.34
C LYS A 34 17.49 6.28 12.86
N LYS A 35 16.74 7.11 13.59
CA LYS A 35 16.51 6.98 15.03
C LYS A 35 15.14 6.31 15.29
N GLY A 36 15.16 5.01 15.56
CA GLY A 36 13.96 4.24 15.96
C GLY A 36 13.30 3.39 14.87
N GLY A 37 13.87 3.34 13.66
CA GLY A 37 13.49 2.36 12.62
C GLY A 37 12.07 2.51 12.05
N LYS A 38 11.38 3.60 12.37
CA LYS A 38 10.02 3.86 11.90
C LYS A 38 10.04 4.22 10.42
N LEU A 39 9.10 3.64 9.68
CA LEU A 39 8.85 3.95 8.27
C LEU A 39 7.86 5.11 8.18
N LEU A 40 8.23 6.10 7.38
CA LEU A 40 7.43 7.26 7.05
C LEU A 40 7.17 7.28 5.55
N PHE A 41 5.99 7.76 5.18
CA PHE A 41 5.52 7.82 3.82
C PHE A 41 5.09 9.25 3.50
N PHE A 42 5.51 9.75 2.36
CA PHE A 42 5.03 11.04 1.89
C PHE A 42 3.76 10.82 1.10
N LYS A 43 2.68 11.48 1.52
CA LYS A 43 1.36 11.32 0.88
C LYS A 43 1.41 11.58 -0.63
N LYS A 44 2.14 12.61 -1.05
CA LYS A 44 2.30 12.95 -2.47
C LYS A 44 2.98 11.81 -3.24
N LYS A 45 4.12 11.31 -2.76
CA LYS A 45 4.83 10.19 -3.39
C LYS A 45 4.01 8.90 -3.44
N LEU A 46 3.18 8.65 -2.42
CA LEU A 46 2.26 7.51 -2.44
C LEU A 46 1.22 7.64 -3.56
N LEU A 47 0.67 8.83 -3.78
CA LEU A 47 -0.26 9.09 -4.87
C LEU A 47 0.44 8.99 -6.23
N ASP A 48 1.61 9.61 -6.38
CA ASP A 48 2.39 9.55 -7.62
C ASP A 48 2.72 8.08 -7.98
N TRP A 49 3.16 7.28 -7.01
CA TRP A 49 3.43 5.86 -7.22
C TRP A 49 2.16 5.05 -7.54
N LEU A 50 1.03 5.39 -6.93
CA LEU A 50 -0.25 4.76 -7.27
C LEU A 50 -0.66 5.10 -8.69
N GLU A 51 -0.51 6.35 -9.14
CA GLU A 51 -0.84 6.76 -10.51
C GLU A 51 0.04 6.02 -11.54
N GLU A 52 1.34 5.87 -11.26
CA GLU A 52 2.26 5.11 -12.11
C GLU A 52 1.93 3.60 -12.16
N ASN A 53 1.39 3.03 -11.08
CA ASN A 53 1.07 1.60 -10.97
C ASN A 53 -0.43 1.27 -11.14
N GLN A 54 -1.28 2.27 -11.35
CA GLN A 54 -2.68 2.11 -11.70
C GLN A 54 -2.79 1.79 -13.19
N GLU A 55 -2.51 0.54 -13.57
CA GLU A 55 -3.36 -0.02 -14.62
C GLU A 55 -4.80 -0.06 -14.07
N PRO A 56 -5.82 0.33 -14.85
CA PRO A 56 -7.20 0.36 -14.37
C PRO A 56 -7.67 -1.06 -14.10
N VAL A 57 -7.39 -1.60 -12.92
CA VAL A 57 -7.74 -2.99 -12.60
C VAL A 57 -9.26 -3.07 -12.46
N PRO A 58 -9.96 -3.76 -13.36
CA PRO A 58 -11.41 -3.79 -13.33
C PRO A 58 -11.90 -4.54 -12.09
N VAL A 59 -12.93 -3.98 -11.47
CA VAL A 59 -13.51 -4.40 -10.18
C VAL A 59 -13.87 -5.91 -10.14
N HIS A 60 -14.10 -6.53 -11.31
CA HIS A 60 -14.39 -7.96 -11.44
C HIS A 60 -13.26 -8.89 -10.98
N LEU A 61 -11.99 -8.45 -10.96
CA LEU A 61 -10.86 -9.26 -10.50
C LEU A 61 -10.74 -9.30 -8.96
N LYS A 62 -11.34 -8.35 -8.23
CA LYS A 62 -11.33 -8.34 -6.75
C LYS A 62 -12.16 -9.48 -6.14
N LEU A 63 -13.11 -10.06 -6.89
CA LEU A 63 -14.03 -11.08 -6.37
C LEU A 63 -13.60 -12.53 -6.66
N GLN A 64 -12.63 -12.76 -7.56
CA GLN A 64 -12.23 -14.12 -7.94
C GLN A 64 -11.32 -14.80 -6.91
N ARG A 65 -10.50 -14.05 -6.15
CA ARG A 65 -9.68 -14.63 -5.07
C ARG A 65 -10.47 -15.02 -3.81
N LEU A 66 -11.66 -14.45 -3.60
CA LEU A 66 -12.52 -14.78 -2.46
C LEU A 66 -13.35 -16.06 -2.67
N LYS A 67 -13.60 -16.45 -3.92
CA LYS A 67 -14.41 -17.64 -4.24
C LYS A 67 -13.64 -18.97 -4.24
N LEU A 68 -12.31 -18.95 -4.23
CA LEU A 68 -11.50 -20.19 -4.25
C LEU A 68 -11.26 -20.80 -2.86
N ILE A 69 -11.50 -20.07 -1.77
CA ILE A 69 -11.28 -20.56 -0.38
C ILE A 69 -12.51 -21.29 0.19
N ARG A 70 -13.67 -21.23 -0.48
CA ARG A 70 -14.91 -21.90 -0.06
C ARG A 70 -15.31 -23.07 -0.98
N ARG A 71 -14.34 -23.86 -1.43
CA ARG A 71 -14.61 -25.24 -1.89
C ARG A 71 -13.93 -26.19 -0.92
N ARG A 72 -14.56 -26.35 0.25
CA ARG A 72 -14.52 -27.62 0.97
C ARG A 72 -15.69 -28.45 0.47
#